data_AF-A0A932TFN1-F1
#
_entry.id   AF-A0A932TFN1-F1
#
_cell.length_a   1.000
_cell.length_b   1.000
_cell.length_c   1.000
_cell.angle_alpha   90.00
_cell.angle_beta   90.00
_cell.angle_gamma   90.00
#
_symmetry.space_group_name_H-M   'P 1'
#
loop_
_entity.id
_entity.type
_entity.pdbx_description
1 polymer ?
#
loop_
_entity_poly.entity_id
_entity_poly.type
_entity_poly.pdbx_seq_one_letter_code
_entity_poly.pdbx_strand_id
1 'polypeptide(L)' 'MATLVEPVAGSWVQVRDIITRETSSHKVRYIRRLDQIEHIPEAEREVLRRVAQKYAFRANDYYLGLIN' A
#
# COMPACT_ATOMS: atom_id res chain seq x y z
N MET A 1 14.33 -59.97 2.17
CA MET A 1 13.61 -59.15 1.17
C MET A 1 13.17 -57.86 1.84
N ALA A 2 13.97 -56.80 1.74
CA ALA A 2 13.62 -55.46 2.22
C ALA A 2 13.49 -54.56 0.99
N THR A 3 12.30 -54.05 0.73
CA THR A 3 12.03 -53.09 -0.34
C THR A 3 12.55 -51.72 0.07
N LEU A 4 13.66 -51.32 -0.55
CA LEU A 4 14.17 -49.96 -0.53
C LEU A 4 13.25 -49.12 -1.43
N VAL A 5 12.33 -48.35 -0.83
CA VAL A 5 11.56 -47.33 -1.56
C VAL A 5 12.45 -46.09 -1.63
N GLU A 6 13.03 -45.85 -2.82
CA GLU A 6 13.83 -44.66 -3.08
C GLU A 6 12.91 -43.41 -3.06
N PRO A 7 13.31 -42.33 -2.38
CA PRO A 7 12.52 -41.10 -2.39
C PRO A 7 12.57 -40.46 -3.78
N VAL A 8 11.40 -40.21 -4.36
CA VAL A 8 11.24 -39.55 -5.67
C VAL A 8 11.87 -38.16 -5.64
N ALA A 9 12.99 -38.02 -6.34
CA ALA A 9 13.82 -36.82 -6.45
C ALA A 9 13.16 -35.72 -7.32
N GLY A 10 11.89 -35.35 -7.05
CA GLY A 10 11.11 -34.59 -8.02
C GLY A 10 10.06 -33.60 -7.51
N SER A 11 9.99 -33.27 -6.22
CA SER A 11 9.01 -32.25 -5.76
C SER A 11 9.43 -31.50 -4.50
N TRP A 12 10.69 -31.04 -4.49
CA TRP A 12 11.15 -30.00 -3.58
C TRP A 12 11.61 -28.77 -4.36
N VAL A 13 10.83 -28.37 -5.36
CA VAL A 13 10.95 -27.01 -5.90
C VAL A 13 10.17 -26.09 -4.96
N GLN A 14 10.90 -25.57 -3.97
CA GLN A 14 10.73 -24.22 -3.45
C GLN A 14 9.35 -23.84 -2.89
N VAL A 15 8.86 -24.57 -1.87
CA VAL A 15 7.82 -24.01 -0.97
C VAL A 15 8.33 -22.73 -0.24
N ARG A 16 9.65 -22.54 -0.21
CA ARG A 16 10.31 -21.34 0.34
C ARG A 16 10.10 -20.08 -0.50
N ASP A 17 9.92 -20.20 -1.81
CA ASP A 17 9.79 -19.03 -2.70
C ASP A 17 8.35 -18.48 -2.76
N ILE A 18 7.35 -19.27 -2.34
CA ILE A 18 5.92 -18.87 -2.38
C ILE A 18 5.61 -17.79 -1.33
N ILE A 19 6.30 -17.85 -0.19
CA ILE A 19 6.11 -16.90 0.93
C ILE A 19 6.90 -15.59 0.76
N THR A 20 7.69 -15.45 -0.30
CA THR A 20 8.39 -14.19 -0.67
C THR A 20 7.63 -13.41 -1.74
N ARG A 21 6.29 -13.51 -1.81
CA ARG A 21 5.52 -12.43 -2.46
C ARG A 21 5.79 -11.17 -1.66
N GLU A 22 6.62 -10.29 -2.21
CA GLU A 22 6.90 -8.93 -1.74
C GLU A 22 5.63 -8.33 -1.16
N THR A 23 5.50 -8.38 0.17
CA THR A 23 4.64 -7.44 0.88
C THR A 23 5.36 -6.12 0.72
N SER A 24 5.10 -5.45 -0.42
CA SER A 24 5.50 -4.06 -0.59
C SER A 24 4.92 -3.35 0.62
N SER A 25 5.78 -3.05 1.59
CA SER A 25 5.43 -2.23 2.73
C SER A 25 5.07 -0.91 2.10
N HIS A 26 3.77 -0.70 1.86
CA HIS A 26 3.27 0.53 1.27
C HIS A 26 3.58 1.58 2.31
N LYS A 27 4.73 2.23 2.13
CA LYS A 27 5.20 3.25 3.03
C LYS A 27 4.16 4.36 2.95
N VAL A 28 3.42 4.53 4.04
CA VAL A 28 2.43 5.59 4.17
C VAL A 28 3.10 6.92 3.82
N ARG A 29 2.60 7.57 2.77
CA ARG A 29 3.03 8.92 2.41
C ARG A 29 2.01 9.91 2.92
N TYR A 30 2.53 11.05 3.35
CA TYR A 30 1.71 12.12 3.86
C TYR A 30 1.73 13.31 2.91
N ILE A 31 0.54 13.69 2.46
CA ILE A 31 0.32 14.87 1.64
C ILE A 31 0.11 16.06 2.58
N ARG A 32 0.83 17.15 2.31
CA ARG A 32 0.82 18.36 3.16
C ARG A 32 0.24 19.58 2.44
N ARG A 33 -0.04 19.48 1.14
CA ARG A 33 -0.63 20.56 0.33
C ARG A 33 -1.94 20.10 -0.25
N LEU A 34 -2.98 20.93 -0.11
CA LEU A 34 -4.31 20.67 -0.65
C LEU A 34 -4.29 20.55 -2.18
N ASP A 35 -3.40 21.29 -2.86
CA ASP A 35 -3.30 21.30 -4.33
C ASP A 35 -2.76 19.98 -4.91
N GLN A 36 -2.22 19.09 -4.06
CA GLN A 36 -1.78 17.74 -4.48
C GLN A 36 -2.93 16.73 -4.50
N ILE A 37 -4.15 17.14 -4.12
CA ILE A 37 -5.34 16.30 -4.15
C ILE A 37 -6.19 16.74 -5.34
N GLU A 38 -6.15 15.96 -6.41
CA GLU A 38 -6.75 16.32 -7.70
C GLU A 38 -8.28 16.32 -7.67
N HIS A 39 -8.90 15.42 -6.89
CA HIS A 39 -10.34 15.14 -6.92
C HIS A 39 -11.20 16.01 -5.98
N ILE A 40 -10.70 17.17 -5.55
CA ILE A 40 -11.48 18.10 -4.71
C ILE A 40 -12.03 19.24 -5.60
N PRO A 41 -13.36 19.45 -5.64
CA PRO A 41 -13.96 20.60 -6.31
C PRO A 41 -13.41 21.93 -5.76
N GLU A 42 -13.22 22.94 -6.62
CA GLU A 42 -12.54 24.18 -6.20
C GLU A 42 -13.28 24.92 -5.06
N ALA A 43 -14.61 24.87 -5.03
CA ALA A 43 -15.40 25.45 -3.95
C ALA A 43 -15.09 24.81 -2.59
N GLU A 44 -14.97 23.48 -2.54
CA GLU A 44 -14.60 22.74 -1.33
C GLU A 44 -13.13 22.97 -0.97
N ARG A 45 -12.26 23.05 -1.98
CA ARG A 45 -10.84 23.34 -1.80
C ARG A 45 -10.62 24.70 -1.13
N GLU A 46 -11.38 25.72 -1.52
CA GLU A 46 -11.32 27.06 -0.91
C GLU A 46 -11.75 27.04 0.56
N VAL A 47 -12.80 26.28 0.90
CA VAL A 47 -13.22 26.09 2.29
C VAL A 47 -12.11 25.43 3.12
N LEU A 48 -11.48 24.37 2.59
CA LEU A 48 -10.37 23.68 3.24
C LEU A 48 -9.11 24.55 3.35
N ARG A 49 -8.87 25.43 2.37
CA ARG A 49 -7.72 26.34 2.33
C ARG A 49 -7.72 27.27 3.54
N ARG A 50 -8.88 27.79 3.95
CA ARG A 50 -9.03 28.61 5.16
C ARG A 50 -8.65 27.86 6.43
N VAL A 51 -8.98 26.57 6.52
CA VAL A 51 -8.63 25.73 7.66
C VAL A 51 -7.14 25.41 7.65
N ALA A 52 -6.58 25.07 6.50
CA ALA A 52 -5.16 24.76 6.33
C ALA A 52 -4.21 25.95 6.57
N GLN A 53 -4.71 27.18 6.46
CA GLN A 53 -3.96 28.39 6.86
C GLN A 53 -3.87 28.52 8.40
N LYS A 54 -4.87 28.04 9.12
CA LYS A 54 -4.93 28.12 10.59
C LYS A 54 -4.32 26.90 11.27
N TYR A 55 -4.35 25.74 10.62
CA TYR A 55 -3.93 24.46 11.17
C TYR A 55 -3.07 23.67 10.20
N ALA A 56 -2.10 22.92 10.72
CA ALA A 56 -1.24 22.07 9.89
C ALA A 56 -2.04 20.97 9.19
N PHE A 57 -2.09 21.03 7.85
CA PHE A 57 -2.77 20.04 7.03
C PHE A 57 -1.89 18.80 6.80
N ARG A 58 -2.48 17.61 6.97
CA ARG A 58 -1.83 16.32 6.70
C ARG A 58 -2.87 15.27 6.31
N ALA A 59 -2.76 14.73 5.10
CA ALA A 59 -3.57 13.61 4.64
C ALA A 59 -2.68 12.38 4.39
N ASN A 60 -3.22 11.19 4.64
CA ASN A 60 -2.55 9.93 4.38
C ASN A 60 -2.96 9.43 2.99
N ASP A 61 -1.98 9.06 2.16
CA ASP A 61 -2.23 8.56 0.81
C ASP A 61 -3.02 7.24 0.77
N TYR A 62 -2.91 6.40 1.80
CA TYR A 62 -3.70 5.19 1.96
C TYR A 62 -5.20 5.48 1.98
N TYR A 63 -5.67 6.38 2.84
CA TYR A 63 -7.11 6.68 2.94
C TYR A 63 -7.62 7.45 1.72
N LEU A 64 -6.78 8.30 1.13
CA LEU A 64 -7.13 8.99 -0.12
C LEU A 64 -7.36 7.99 -1.26
N GLY A 65 -6.56 6.93 -1.34
CA GLY A 65 -6.76 5.87 -2.35
C GLY A 65 -7.99 4.99 -2.15
N LEU A 66 -8.59 4.98 -0.94
CA LEU A 66 -9.84 4.26 -0.69
C LEU A 66 -11.08 5.03 -1.17
N ILE A 67 -10.96 6.35 -1.31
CA ILE A 67 -12.03 7.24 -1.75
C ILE A 67 -11.84 7.46 -3.25
N ASN A 68 -12.20 6.46 -4.07
CA ASN A 68 -12.14 6.54 -5.52
C ASN A 68 -13.53 6.76 -6.13
#